data_AF-A0A1H7FCL6-F1
#
_entry.id   AF-A0A1H7FCL6-F1
#
_cell.length_a   1.000
_cell.length_b   1.000
_cell.length_c   1.000
_cell.angle_alpha   90.00
_cell.angle_beta   90.00
_cell.angle_gamma   90.00
#
_symmetry.space_group_name_H-M   'P 1'
#
loop_
_entity.id
_entity.type
_entity.pdbx_description
1 polymer ?
#
loop_
_entity_poly.entity_id
_entity_poly.type
_entity_poly.pdbx_seq_one_letter_code
_entity_poly.pdbx_strand_id
1 'polypeptide(L)'
;MGMTKSSKNNKKKTRKIYRLFIPLAAVIAVCLGVGAYFYYDYSSRVYSSCVVELGGEVSAADFLKNPDQTAEFTSDTVITTDFPGTYDVGIVSGKYTYQCTLEVQDTVAPELTVKQLTRTKEEIPAAQDFVESVSDLSGDVSVYFGEAISFDNYGQIPITIVAEDGSGNKTEADTVLNLVQEYDIEPPVIEGQLDKIVYAGTSVSFKTDVVVTDNVDTDIEVQVDSSKVDLDTPGEYTVVYTATDSMGNMDLKEGTITVIQQEYTEEEVFALADEVLAEIITDDMSAYDKAHAIYVWVQGNIGYSESEDSGDWLKGAYDGLKNRHGDCYNYFAVSKALLTRAGIPNEDIEIIPTATRHHYWNVIDCGEGWRHFDTTPRLDKSFKGFYLTDEELMTYSDAHYHSHNYDREIYTYFNDNQEQ
;
A
#
# COMPACT_ATOMS: atom_id res chain seq x y z
N MET A 1 66.73 -22.77 112.92
CA MET A 1 67.52 -21.95 113.88
C MET A 1 67.02 -20.52 113.75
N GLY A 2 66.45 -19.96 114.84
CA GLY A 2 66.02 -18.55 115.06
C GLY A 2 64.96 -17.96 114.11
N MET A 3 63.75 -17.59 114.54
CA MET A 3 63.37 -16.38 115.33
C MET A 3 63.91 -15.09 114.67
N THR A 4 63.20 -13.98 114.46
CA THR A 4 61.92 -13.47 115.01
C THR A 4 61.56 -12.13 114.34
N LYS A 5 60.25 -11.89 114.21
CA LYS A 5 59.45 -10.65 114.44
C LYS A 5 59.90 -9.27 113.91
N SER A 6 58.87 -8.55 113.46
CA SER A 6 58.44 -7.17 113.81
C SER A 6 58.15 -6.39 112.51
N SER A 7 57.11 -5.59 112.32
CA SER A 7 56.33 -4.78 113.25
C SER A 7 55.04 -4.31 112.56
N LYS A 8 53.93 -4.31 113.30
CA LYS A 8 52.73 -3.53 113.00
C LYS A 8 53.09 -2.04 112.99
N ASN A 9 52.99 -1.37 111.85
CA ASN A 9 52.63 0.06 111.77
C ASN A 9 52.50 0.52 110.32
N ASN A 10 51.29 0.50 109.75
CA ASN A 10 50.95 1.38 108.60
C ASN A 10 49.45 1.53 108.31
N LYS A 11 48.54 1.25 109.27
CA LYS A 11 47.09 1.43 109.07
C LYS A 11 46.59 2.88 109.11
N LYS A 12 47.47 3.89 109.25
CA LYS A 12 47.10 5.32 109.20
C LYS A 12 47.56 6.08 107.95
N LYS A 13 48.40 5.49 107.07
CA LYS A 13 48.80 6.13 105.80
C LYS A 13 47.89 5.81 104.62
N THR A 14 47.18 4.68 104.64
CA THR A 14 46.33 4.23 103.52
C THR A 14 45.08 5.08 103.32
N ARG A 15 44.51 5.71 104.37
CA ARG A 15 43.35 6.62 104.23
C ARG A 15 43.67 7.94 103.49
N LYS A 16 44.93 8.38 103.43
CA LYS A 16 45.33 9.59 102.67
C LYS A 16 45.53 9.30 101.18
N ILE A 17 45.90 8.07 100.82
CA ILE A 17 46.13 7.66 99.43
C ILE A 17 44.78 7.52 98.69
N TYR A 18 43.76 6.91 99.30
CA TYR A 18 42.40 6.87 98.73
C TYR A 18 41.78 8.27 98.51
N ARG A 19 42.13 9.28 99.33
CA ARG A 19 41.65 10.66 99.16
C ARG A 19 42.24 11.38 97.93
N LEU A 20 43.35 10.89 97.36
CA LEU A 20 43.96 11.39 96.12
C LEU A 20 43.61 10.51 94.91
N PHE A 21 43.41 9.20 95.10
CA PHE A 21 43.02 8.27 94.02
C PHE A 21 41.56 8.39 93.58
N ILE A 22 40.62 8.68 94.49
CA ILE A 22 39.21 8.91 94.14
C ILE A 22 39.04 10.14 93.23
N PRO A 23 39.60 11.32 93.54
CA PRO A 23 39.50 12.47 92.63
C PRO A 23 40.30 12.24 91.33
N LEU A 24 41.42 11.52 91.35
CA LEU A 24 42.17 11.19 90.12
C LEU A 24 41.39 10.22 89.21
N ALA A 25 40.79 9.18 89.77
CA ALA A 25 39.93 8.24 89.03
C ALA A 25 38.66 8.93 88.50
N ALA A 26 38.08 9.85 89.27
CA ALA A 26 36.97 10.67 88.82
C ALA A 26 37.38 11.60 87.66
N VAL A 27 38.57 12.22 87.72
CA VAL A 27 39.12 13.02 86.62
C VAL A 27 39.37 12.17 85.39
N ILE A 28 39.94 10.97 85.52
CA ILE A 28 40.14 10.05 84.39
C ILE A 28 38.81 9.61 83.78
N ALA A 29 37.80 9.27 84.61
CA ALA A 29 36.47 8.91 84.12
C ALA A 29 35.78 10.07 83.40
N VAL A 30 35.94 11.30 83.90
CA VAL A 30 35.45 12.51 83.21
C VAL A 30 36.21 12.74 81.90
N CYS A 31 37.53 12.59 81.87
CA CYS A 31 38.32 12.70 80.64
C CYS A 31 37.93 11.64 79.60
N LEU A 32 37.67 10.40 80.03
CA LEU A 32 37.19 9.33 79.15
C LEU A 32 35.76 9.60 78.66
N GLY A 33 34.88 10.12 79.51
CA GLY A 33 33.52 10.51 79.10
C GLY A 33 33.51 11.68 78.12
N VAL A 34 34.34 12.70 78.35
CA VAL A 34 34.54 13.84 77.44
C VAL A 34 35.17 13.37 76.12
N GLY A 35 36.17 12.48 76.17
CA GLY A 35 36.78 11.89 74.99
C GLY A 35 35.80 11.03 74.19
N ALA A 36 35.02 10.17 74.85
CA ALA A 36 33.97 9.37 74.22
C ALA A 36 32.87 10.24 73.61
N TYR A 37 32.49 11.34 74.28
CA TYR A 37 31.55 12.31 73.74
C TYR A 37 32.09 12.97 72.47
N PHE A 38 33.34 13.48 72.47
CA PHE A 38 33.92 14.09 71.28
C PHE A 38 34.16 13.09 70.14
N TYR A 39 34.51 11.84 70.45
CA TYR A 39 34.64 10.80 69.44
C TYR A 39 33.28 10.40 68.83
N TYR A 40 32.25 10.26 69.68
CA TYR A 40 30.89 10.02 69.22
C TYR A 40 30.41 11.18 68.35
N ASP A 41 30.52 12.42 68.86
CA ASP A 41 30.20 13.66 68.15
C ASP A 41 30.93 13.75 66.80
N TYR A 42 32.21 13.41 66.73
CA TYR A 42 32.97 13.35 65.48
C TYR A 42 32.45 12.25 64.52
N SER A 43 32.35 11.00 64.97
CA SER A 43 32.01 9.84 64.13
C SER A 43 30.55 9.81 63.66
N SER A 44 29.64 10.48 64.37
CA SER A 44 28.21 10.56 64.05
C SER A 44 27.84 11.72 63.13
N ARG A 45 28.78 12.58 62.72
CA ARG A 45 28.48 13.79 61.93
C ARG A 45 28.42 13.53 60.44
N VAL A 46 29.43 12.86 59.89
CA VAL A 46 29.64 12.74 58.44
C VAL A 46 29.85 11.27 58.04
N TYR A 47 29.31 10.85 56.90
CA TYR A 47 29.64 9.60 56.22
C TYR A 47 31.06 9.68 55.65
N SER A 48 31.79 8.57 55.72
CA SER A 48 33.13 8.50 55.11
C SER A 48 33.07 8.49 53.59
N SER A 49 31.92 8.14 52.99
CA SER A 49 31.70 8.17 51.56
C SER A 49 30.28 8.62 51.20
N CYS A 50 30.12 9.12 49.99
CA CYS A 50 28.84 9.45 49.36
C CYS A 50 28.89 8.92 47.92
N VAL A 51 27.79 8.33 47.44
CA VAL A 51 27.65 7.87 46.06
C VAL A 51 26.65 8.78 45.35
N VAL A 52 27.00 9.26 44.16
CA VAL A 52 26.14 10.11 43.33
C VAL A 52 26.13 9.62 41.89
N GLU A 53 25.05 9.93 41.18
CA GLU A 53 24.93 9.64 39.75
C GLU A 53 25.81 10.59 38.92
N LEU A 54 26.30 10.09 37.79
CA LEU A 54 27.01 10.86 36.77
C LEU A 54 26.17 12.07 36.31
N GLY A 55 26.80 13.24 36.24
CA GLY A 55 26.18 14.55 35.96
C GLY A 55 25.22 15.05 37.02
N GLY A 56 25.04 14.33 38.13
CA GLY A 56 24.21 14.74 39.26
C GLY A 56 24.82 15.90 40.04
N GLU A 57 23.99 16.64 40.76
CA GLU A 57 24.46 17.65 41.71
C GLU A 57 24.92 16.99 43.02
N VAL A 58 26.03 17.49 43.58
CA VAL A 58 26.53 17.04 44.88
C VAL A 58 26.86 18.23 45.78
N SER A 59 26.46 18.11 47.04
CA SER A 59 26.64 19.10 48.10
C SER A 59 27.36 18.48 49.30
N ALA A 60 27.98 19.33 50.13
CA ALA A 60 28.64 18.84 51.34
C ALA A 60 27.63 18.26 52.35
N ALA A 61 26.36 18.67 52.25
CA ALA A 61 25.27 18.16 53.07
C ALA A 61 24.95 16.70 52.77
N ASP A 62 25.23 16.20 51.56
CA ASP A 62 25.00 14.79 51.19
C ASP A 62 25.91 13.82 51.96
N PHE A 63 26.96 14.35 52.58
CA PHE A 63 27.84 13.61 53.48
C PHE A 63 27.35 13.61 54.93
N LEU A 64 26.30 14.35 55.31
CA LEU A 64 25.86 14.42 56.70
C LEU A 64 25.10 13.16 57.14
N LYS A 65 25.56 12.54 58.24
CA LYS A 65 24.79 11.55 59.00
C LYS A 65 23.74 12.21 59.89
N ASN A 66 24.04 13.41 60.38
CA ASN A 66 23.16 14.17 61.25
C ASN A 66 22.72 15.46 60.53
N PRO A 67 21.44 15.58 60.14
CA PRO A 67 20.93 16.72 59.37
C PRO A 67 20.89 18.03 60.16
N ASP A 68 20.97 17.99 61.50
CA ASP A 68 21.00 19.19 62.34
C ASP A 68 22.38 19.90 62.33
N GLN A 69 23.38 19.33 61.65
CA GLN A 69 24.72 19.90 61.52
C GLN A 69 24.89 20.61 60.17
N THR A 70 25.88 21.50 60.10
CA THR A 70 26.28 22.12 58.84
C THR A 70 27.45 21.34 58.22
N ALA A 71 27.54 21.37 56.89
CA ALA A 71 28.66 20.84 56.15
C ALA A 71 29.02 21.80 55.01
N GLU A 72 30.32 22.04 54.83
CA GLU A 72 30.89 22.78 53.72
C GLU A 72 32.10 22.02 53.19
N PHE A 73 32.34 22.07 51.88
CA PHE A 73 33.56 21.52 51.32
C PHE A 73 34.78 22.37 51.73
N THR A 74 35.94 21.74 51.88
CA THR A 74 37.19 22.49 52.09
C THR A 74 37.55 23.29 50.82
N SER A 75 38.28 24.40 50.99
CA SER A 75 38.61 25.31 49.88
C SER A 75 39.48 24.69 48.77
N ASP A 76 40.15 23.58 49.06
CA ASP A 76 40.99 22.81 48.14
C ASP A 76 40.25 21.66 47.46
N THR A 77 39.00 21.38 47.84
CA THR A 77 38.18 20.36 47.18
C THR A 77 37.71 20.86 45.81
N VAL A 78 37.99 20.07 44.77
CA VAL A 78 37.46 20.27 43.42
C VAL A 78 36.40 19.19 43.19
N ILE A 79 35.18 19.62 42.86
CA ILE A 79 34.04 18.72 42.66
C ILE A 79 33.73 18.65 41.18
N THR A 80 33.64 17.44 40.66
CA THR A 80 33.10 17.15 39.34
C THR A 80 32.31 15.86 39.43
N THR A 81 31.18 15.83 38.75
CA THR A 81 30.36 14.64 38.51
C THR A 81 30.31 14.32 37.02
N ASP A 82 31.14 14.96 36.20
CA ASP A 82 31.14 14.81 34.73
C ASP A 82 31.81 13.52 34.27
N PHE A 83 32.57 12.86 35.17
CA PHE A 83 33.27 11.62 34.88
C PHE A 83 33.02 10.60 36.00
N PRO A 84 32.81 9.32 35.66
CA PRO A 84 32.68 8.28 36.67
C PRO A 84 34.03 8.06 37.36
N GLY A 85 34.01 7.84 38.67
CA GLY A 85 35.23 7.65 39.44
C GLY A 85 35.10 7.91 40.93
N THR A 86 36.24 7.83 41.60
CA THR A 86 36.36 8.02 43.04
C THR A 86 37.23 9.23 43.32
N TYR A 87 36.71 10.18 44.09
CA TYR A 87 37.34 11.47 44.38
C TYR A 87 37.48 11.69 45.87
N ASP A 88 38.64 12.17 46.31
CA ASP A 88 38.84 12.60 47.69
C ASP A 88 38.26 14.00 47.90
N VAL A 89 37.40 14.15 48.91
CA VAL A 89 36.75 15.42 49.24
C VAL A 89 36.92 15.75 50.73
N GLY A 90 37.27 17.01 51.02
CA GLY A 90 37.34 17.52 52.37
C GLY A 90 36.00 18.08 52.82
N ILE A 91 35.50 17.64 53.99
CA ILE A 91 34.25 18.16 54.57
C ILE A 91 34.54 18.85 55.91
N VAL A 92 34.09 20.08 56.06
CA VAL A 92 34.10 20.83 57.32
C VAL A 92 32.70 20.77 57.93
N SER A 93 32.60 20.24 59.16
CA SER A 93 31.36 20.28 59.94
C SER A 93 31.63 20.73 61.37
N GLY A 94 31.16 21.93 61.70
CA GLY A 94 31.47 22.60 62.96
C GLY A 94 32.96 22.86 63.11
N LYS A 95 33.61 22.19 64.06
CA LYS A 95 35.06 22.35 64.37
C LYS A 95 35.94 21.22 63.80
N TYR A 96 35.35 20.29 63.06
CA TYR A 96 36.05 19.11 62.55
C TYR A 96 36.16 19.18 61.03
N THR A 97 37.27 18.64 60.54
CA THR A 97 37.50 18.40 59.12
C THR A 97 37.62 16.89 58.90
N TYR A 98 36.94 16.41 57.86
CA TYR A 98 36.90 15.01 57.46
C TYR A 98 37.50 14.89 56.07
N GLN A 99 38.22 13.79 55.85
CA GLN A 99 38.58 13.33 54.50
C GLN A 99 37.59 12.23 54.15
N CYS A 100 36.78 12.49 53.13
CA CYS A 100 35.72 11.61 52.67
C CYS A 100 35.94 11.26 51.20
N THR A 101 35.19 10.29 50.72
CA THR A 101 35.25 9.83 49.33
C THR A 101 33.92 10.08 48.62
N LEU A 102 33.96 10.78 47.50
CA LEU A 102 32.84 10.87 46.57
C LEU A 102 33.01 9.78 45.50
N GLU A 103 31.99 8.95 45.33
CA GLU A 103 31.93 7.94 44.28
C GLU A 103 30.88 8.36 43.26
N VAL A 104 31.33 8.72 42.05
CA VAL A 104 30.45 9.04 40.92
C VAL A 104 30.26 7.75 40.13
N GLN A 105 29.06 7.20 40.19
CA GLN A 105 28.67 6.01 39.44
C GLN A 105 27.72 6.41 38.32
N ASP A 106 27.77 5.66 37.24
CA ASP A 106 26.82 5.78 36.15
C ASP A 106 25.91 4.56 36.17
N THR A 107 24.65 4.78 36.50
CA THR A 107 23.61 3.73 36.59
C THR A 107 22.52 3.89 35.52
N VAL A 108 22.68 4.88 34.62
CA VAL A 108 21.68 5.22 33.62
C VAL A 108 22.05 4.55 32.32
N ALA A 109 21.10 3.83 31.72
CA ALA A 109 21.34 3.19 30.43
C ALA A 109 21.33 4.19 29.26
N PRO A 110 22.05 3.90 28.15
CA PRO A 110 22.04 4.73 26.96
C PRO A 110 20.64 4.97 26.39
N GLU A 111 20.41 6.14 25.81
CA GLU A 111 19.23 6.38 24.97
C GLU A 111 19.48 5.81 23.57
N LEU A 112 18.53 5.01 23.06
CA LEU A 112 18.63 4.31 21.77
C LEU A 112 17.35 4.47 20.95
N THR A 113 17.52 4.89 19.69
CA THR A 113 16.46 4.89 18.66
C THR A 113 16.95 4.08 17.46
N VAL A 114 16.10 3.18 16.98
CA VAL A 114 16.40 2.29 15.85
C VAL A 114 15.46 2.53 14.67
N LYS A 115 15.95 2.19 13.47
CA LYS A 115 15.21 2.21 12.21
C LYS A 115 15.21 0.83 11.57
N GLN A 116 14.27 0.62 10.66
CA GLN A 116 14.22 -0.57 9.83
C GLN A 116 15.15 -0.41 8.62
N LEU A 117 15.59 -1.54 8.06
CA LEU A 117 16.41 -1.56 6.84
C LEU A 117 15.87 -2.55 5.83
N THR A 118 16.12 -2.28 4.54
CA THR A 118 15.90 -3.22 3.43
C THR A 118 17.24 -3.49 2.75
N ARG A 119 17.65 -4.76 2.62
CA ARG A 119 18.95 -5.15 2.06
C ARG A 119 18.86 -6.45 1.25
N THR A 120 19.85 -6.67 0.40
CA THR A 120 20.07 -7.97 -0.26
C THR A 120 21.07 -8.83 0.53
N LYS A 121 21.20 -10.11 0.18
CA LYS A 121 22.20 -11.00 0.80
C LYS A 121 23.66 -10.61 0.52
N GLU A 122 23.89 -9.74 -0.46
CA GLU A 122 25.23 -9.25 -0.78
C GLU A 122 25.72 -8.18 0.20
N GLU A 123 24.78 -7.55 0.94
CA GLU A 123 25.04 -6.47 1.88
C GLU A 123 24.41 -6.78 3.24
N ILE A 124 25.05 -7.67 4.01
CA ILE A 124 24.62 -7.98 5.37
C ILE A 124 24.94 -6.78 6.29
N PRO A 125 23.93 -6.14 6.91
CA PRO A 125 24.15 -4.96 7.74
C PRO A 125 24.77 -5.30 9.09
N ALA A 126 25.52 -4.35 9.66
CA ALA A 126 25.96 -4.37 11.05
C ALA A 126 24.87 -3.80 11.97
N ALA A 127 24.94 -4.11 13.28
CA ALA A 127 23.98 -3.59 14.27
C ALA A 127 23.89 -2.05 14.26
N GLN A 128 25.02 -1.38 14.02
CA GLN A 128 25.09 0.08 13.93
C GLN A 128 24.24 0.66 12.77
N ASP A 129 24.03 -0.07 11.68
CA ASP A 129 23.28 0.44 10.52
C ASP A 129 21.79 0.63 10.85
N PHE A 130 21.28 -0.11 11.84
CA PHE A 130 19.92 0.00 12.35
C PHE A 130 19.75 1.15 13.34
N VAL A 131 20.81 1.83 13.77
CA VAL A 131 20.74 2.92 14.74
C VAL A 131 20.38 4.22 14.02
N GLU A 132 19.31 4.88 14.48
CA GLU A 132 18.97 6.25 14.11
C GLU A 132 19.68 7.26 15.03
N SER A 133 19.66 7.00 16.35
CA SER A 133 20.39 7.78 17.35
C SER A 133 20.80 6.91 18.53
N VAL A 134 21.99 7.14 19.07
CA VAL A 134 22.44 6.55 20.33
C VAL A 134 23.26 7.58 21.10
N SER A 135 23.01 7.72 22.39
CA SER A 135 23.76 8.64 23.25
C SER A 135 23.71 8.20 24.70
N ASP A 136 24.80 8.46 25.40
CA ASP A 136 24.87 8.28 26.85
C ASP A 136 25.72 9.40 27.48
N LEU A 137 25.48 9.69 28.75
CA LEU A 137 26.22 10.73 29.48
C LEU A 137 27.67 10.32 29.77
N SER A 138 27.94 9.02 29.94
CA SER A 138 29.29 8.48 30.15
C SER A 138 30.16 8.51 28.89
N GLY A 139 29.55 8.71 27.72
CA GLY A 139 30.23 8.90 26.44
C GLY A 139 30.01 7.75 25.46
N ASP A 140 31.07 6.99 25.17
CA ASP A 140 31.07 5.97 24.12
C ASP A 140 30.13 4.80 24.45
N VAL A 141 29.29 4.42 23.47
CA VAL A 141 28.32 3.33 23.58
C VAL A 141 28.65 2.21 22.59
N SER A 142 28.65 0.96 23.08
CA SER A 142 28.81 -0.24 22.26
C SER A 142 27.46 -0.72 21.74
N VAL A 143 27.36 -0.94 20.43
CA VAL A 143 26.12 -1.41 19.78
C VAL A 143 26.31 -2.79 19.14
N TYR A 144 25.42 -3.74 19.42
CA TYR A 144 25.48 -5.11 18.90
C TYR A 144 24.09 -5.75 18.80
N PHE A 145 24.00 -6.90 18.12
CA PHE A 145 22.77 -7.69 18.05
C PHE A 145 22.53 -8.46 19.35
N GLY A 146 21.32 -8.40 19.89
CA GLY A 146 20.95 -9.11 21.13
C GLY A 146 21.01 -10.63 21.00
N GLU A 147 20.77 -11.15 19.79
CA GLU A 147 20.82 -12.57 19.49
C GLU A 147 21.53 -12.85 18.15
N ALA A 148 21.87 -14.12 17.91
CA ALA A 148 22.43 -14.55 16.64
C ALA A 148 21.35 -14.57 15.56
N ILE A 149 21.63 -13.90 14.43
CA ILE A 149 20.68 -13.75 13.32
C ILE A 149 21.10 -14.65 12.14
N SER A 150 20.13 -15.34 11.53
CA SER A 150 20.31 -16.02 10.24
C SER A 150 19.77 -15.14 9.12
N PHE A 151 20.53 -15.06 8.03
CA PHE A 151 20.17 -14.33 6.80
C PHE A 151 19.86 -15.30 5.65
N ASP A 152 19.52 -16.55 5.95
CA ASP A 152 19.36 -17.61 4.94
C ASP A 152 18.05 -17.48 4.15
N ASN A 153 17.02 -16.90 4.77
CA ASN A 153 15.69 -16.77 4.17
C ASN A 153 15.36 -15.29 3.93
N TYR A 154 14.80 -15.00 2.76
CA TYR A 154 14.25 -13.69 2.45
C TYR A 154 12.98 -13.40 3.25
N GLY A 155 12.63 -12.12 3.39
CA GLY A 155 11.47 -11.63 4.11
C GLY A 155 11.82 -10.77 5.33
N GLN A 156 10.84 -10.61 6.22
CA GLN A 156 10.98 -9.80 7.43
C GLN A 156 11.68 -10.61 8.53
N ILE A 157 12.85 -10.16 8.94
CA ILE A 157 13.66 -10.76 10.00
C ILE A 157 13.59 -9.82 11.21
N PRO A 158 13.02 -10.25 12.35
CA PRO A 158 13.02 -9.45 13.57
C PRO A 158 14.44 -9.37 14.15
N ILE A 159 14.84 -8.18 14.60
CA ILE A 159 16.18 -7.88 15.09
C ILE A 159 16.06 -7.12 16.42
N THR A 160 16.81 -7.54 17.43
CA THR A 160 16.98 -6.76 18.67
C THR A 160 18.37 -6.13 18.66
N ILE A 161 18.43 -4.81 18.81
CA ILE A 161 19.67 -4.03 18.93
C ILE A 161 19.88 -3.70 20.40
N VAL A 162 21.11 -3.92 20.88
CA VAL A 162 21.52 -3.62 22.26
C VAL A 162 22.55 -2.51 22.22
N ALA A 163 22.32 -1.46 23.01
CA ALA A 163 23.27 -0.40 23.32
C ALA A 163 23.76 -0.57 24.77
N GLU A 164 25.08 -0.62 24.98
CA GLU A 164 25.73 -0.82 26.28
C GLU A 164 26.80 0.26 26.51
N ASP A 165 26.72 0.97 27.63
CA ASP A 165 27.73 1.95 28.02
C ASP A 165 28.97 1.29 28.67
N GLY A 166 29.94 2.12 29.09
CA GLY A 166 31.16 1.66 29.76
C GLY A 166 30.94 1.11 31.18
N SER A 167 29.79 1.39 31.79
CA SER A 167 29.39 0.97 33.14
C SER A 167 28.60 -0.34 33.14
N GLY A 168 28.17 -0.80 31.96
CA GLY A 168 27.41 -2.02 31.73
C GLY A 168 25.90 -1.82 31.78
N ASN A 169 25.40 -0.59 31.78
CA ASN A 169 23.96 -0.35 31.65
C ASN A 169 23.54 -0.54 30.19
N LYS A 170 22.32 -1.07 29.97
CA LYS A 170 21.87 -1.53 28.66
C LYS A 170 20.48 -1.04 28.30
N THR A 171 20.32 -0.71 27.03
CA THR A 171 19.01 -0.46 26.39
C THR A 171 18.87 -1.37 25.20
N GLU A 172 17.72 -2.03 25.09
CA GLU A 172 17.37 -2.91 23.97
C GLU A 172 16.22 -2.27 23.16
N ALA A 173 16.31 -2.35 21.84
CA ALA A 173 15.27 -1.89 20.94
C ALA A 173 15.06 -2.88 19.79
N ASP A 174 13.81 -3.23 19.54
CA ASP A 174 13.43 -4.13 18.44
C ASP A 174 13.21 -3.36 17.14
N THR A 175 13.65 -3.96 16.03
CA THR A 175 13.47 -3.46 14.67
C THR A 175 13.35 -4.63 13.69
N VAL A 176 13.24 -4.34 12.40
CA VAL A 176 13.07 -5.32 11.33
C VAL A 176 14.10 -5.09 10.23
N LEU A 177 14.70 -6.19 9.76
CA LEU A 177 15.41 -6.25 8.49
C LEU A 177 14.50 -6.88 7.44
N ASN A 178 14.19 -6.16 6.38
CA ASN A 178 13.55 -6.69 5.18
C ASN A 178 14.64 -7.21 4.23
N LEU A 179 14.91 -8.51 4.26
CA LEU A 179 15.90 -9.13 3.38
C LEU A 179 15.24 -9.51 2.06
N VAL A 180 15.63 -8.86 0.97
CA VAL A 180 15.05 -9.04 -0.38
C VAL A 180 16.02 -9.71 -1.33
N GLN A 181 15.49 -10.37 -2.36
CA GLN A 181 16.33 -11.02 -3.37
C GLN A 181 17.04 -9.99 -4.24
N GLU A 182 16.31 -8.99 -4.70
CA GLU A 182 16.79 -7.87 -5.50
C GLU A 182 16.30 -6.57 -4.85
N TYR A 183 17.10 -5.51 -4.93
CA TYR A 183 16.73 -4.20 -4.38
C TYR A 183 16.17 -3.34 -5.50
N ASP A 184 14.84 -3.27 -5.57
CA ASP A 184 14.16 -2.56 -6.65
C ASP A 184 14.03 -1.06 -6.37
N ILE A 185 14.33 -0.27 -7.39
CA ILE A 185 14.20 1.20 -7.41
C ILE A 185 13.45 1.69 -8.66
N GLU A 186 13.14 0.80 -9.59
CA GLU A 186 12.38 1.13 -10.78
C GLU A 186 10.89 1.00 -10.42
N PRO A 187 10.05 1.98 -10.77
CA PRO A 187 8.62 1.87 -10.53
C PRO A 187 7.97 0.89 -11.52
N PRO A 188 6.81 0.32 -11.13
CA PRO A 188 6.01 -0.46 -12.07
C PRO A 188 5.57 0.41 -13.25
N VAL A 189 5.20 -0.21 -14.36
CA VAL A 189 4.72 0.49 -15.56
C VAL A 189 3.26 0.13 -15.81
N ILE A 190 2.39 1.15 -15.84
CA ILE A 190 0.98 0.98 -16.22
C ILE A 190 0.80 1.27 -17.72
N GLU A 191 0.32 0.29 -18.47
CA GLU A 191 0.02 0.37 -19.90
C GLU A 191 -1.36 -0.21 -20.25
N GLY A 192 -1.71 -0.24 -21.54
CA GLY A 192 -2.98 -0.76 -22.05
C GLY A 192 -4.03 0.31 -22.31
N GLN A 193 -5.30 -0.08 -22.33
CA GLN A 193 -6.42 0.81 -22.66
C GLN A 193 -6.98 1.49 -21.41
N LEU A 194 -6.43 2.67 -21.11
CA LEU A 194 -6.87 3.52 -19.98
C LEU A 194 -8.13 4.34 -20.30
N ASP A 195 -8.30 4.71 -21.57
CA ASP A 195 -9.45 5.48 -22.07
C ASP A 195 -10.60 4.57 -22.50
N LYS A 196 -11.83 4.93 -22.13
CA LYS A 196 -13.03 4.13 -22.43
C LYS A 196 -14.19 5.01 -22.86
N ILE A 197 -15.02 4.50 -23.78
CA ILE A 197 -16.27 5.13 -24.19
C ILE A 197 -17.42 4.24 -23.72
N VAL A 198 -18.41 4.83 -23.05
CA VAL A 198 -19.55 4.11 -22.48
C VAL A 198 -20.84 4.89 -22.65
N TYR A 199 -21.97 4.21 -22.69
CA TYR A 199 -23.26 4.86 -22.73
C TYR A 199 -23.72 5.29 -21.33
N ALA A 200 -24.40 6.42 -21.25
CA ALA A 200 -24.98 6.93 -20.02
C ALA A 200 -25.90 5.87 -19.36
N GLY A 201 -25.70 5.64 -18.06
CA GLY A 201 -26.43 4.64 -17.26
C GLY A 201 -25.88 3.22 -17.32
N THR A 202 -24.79 2.96 -18.06
CA THR A 202 -24.17 1.64 -18.15
C THR A 202 -23.01 1.47 -17.16
N SER A 203 -22.82 0.24 -16.66
CA SER A 203 -21.68 -0.08 -15.79
C SER A 203 -20.41 -0.35 -16.59
N VAL A 204 -19.25 0.08 -16.09
CA VAL A 204 -17.94 -0.11 -16.73
C VAL A 204 -16.92 -0.73 -15.77
N SER A 205 -16.05 -1.59 -16.29
CA SER A 205 -14.88 -2.10 -15.58
C SER A 205 -13.64 -1.30 -15.99
N PHE A 206 -13.12 -0.46 -15.09
CA PHE A 206 -11.95 0.38 -15.37
C PHE A 206 -10.66 -0.41 -15.55
N LYS A 207 -10.54 -1.59 -14.91
CA LYS A 207 -9.33 -2.42 -14.96
C LYS A 207 -9.21 -3.28 -16.22
N THR A 208 -10.28 -3.39 -17.03
CA THR A 208 -10.26 -4.21 -18.24
C THR A 208 -9.25 -3.64 -19.25
N ASP A 209 -8.41 -4.49 -19.82
CA ASP A 209 -7.34 -4.12 -20.77
C ASP A 209 -6.25 -3.17 -20.22
N VAL A 210 -6.19 -3.00 -18.90
CA VAL A 210 -5.07 -2.34 -18.21
C VAL A 210 -4.06 -3.39 -17.80
N VAL A 211 -2.79 -3.15 -18.11
CA VAL A 211 -1.68 -4.07 -17.84
C VAL A 211 -0.67 -3.35 -16.96
N VAL A 212 -0.16 -4.06 -15.95
CA VAL A 212 0.97 -3.59 -15.13
C VAL A 212 2.10 -4.59 -15.23
N THR A 213 3.29 -4.08 -15.46
CA THR A 213 4.52 -4.85 -15.50
C THR A 213 5.60 -4.17 -14.68
N ASP A 214 6.52 -4.95 -14.16
CA ASP A 214 7.65 -4.48 -13.37
C ASP A 214 8.86 -5.41 -13.62
N ASN A 215 10.06 -4.95 -13.27
CA ASN A 215 11.30 -5.72 -13.46
C ASN A 215 11.50 -6.81 -12.41
N VAL A 216 11.00 -6.65 -11.18
CA VAL A 216 11.13 -7.64 -10.10
C VAL A 216 9.78 -8.24 -9.72
N ASP A 217 8.76 -7.41 -9.56
CA ASP A 217 7.46 -7.83 -9.05
C ASP A 217 6.53 -8.34 -10.19
N THR A 218 5.81 -9.43 -9.94
CA THR A 218 4.95 -10.06 -10.98
C THR A 218 3.46 -9.96 -10.70
N ASP A 219 3.07 -9.74 -9.44
CA ASP A 219 1.68 -9.73 -8.98
C ASP A 219 1.29 -8.35 -8.40
N ILE A 220 1.48 -7.28 -9.18
CA ILE A 220 1.16 -5.91 -8.77
C ILE A 220 -0.31 -5.59 -9.03
N GLU A 221 -1.04 -5.17 -8.00
CA GLU A 221 -2.43 -4.74 -8.13
C GLU A 221 -2.53 -3.27 -8.61
N VAL A 222 -3.35 -3.03 -9.63
CA VAL A 222 -3.78 -1.68 -10.02
C VAL A 222 -4.88 -1.18 -9.10
N GLN A 223 -4.66 -0.05 -8.46
CA GLN A 223 -5.69 0.74 -7.78
C GLN A 223 -6.30 1.75 -8.75
N VAL A 224 -7.61 1.98 -8.62
CA VAL A 224 -8.36 2.88 -9.51
C VAL A 224 -9.15 3.87 -8.65
N ASP A 225 -8.90 5.16 -8.84
CA ASP A 225 -9.74 6.25 -8.34
C ASP A 225 -10.65 6.74 -9.47
N SER A 226 -11.92 6.34 -9.39
CA SER A 226 -12.99 6.79 -10.28
C SER A 226 -13.99 7.70 -9.58
N SER A 227 -13.62 8.31 -8.44
CA SER A 227 -14.54 9.11 -7.60
C SER A 227 -15.16 10.31 -8.31
N LYS A 228 -14.54 10.77 -9.41
CA LYS A 228 -15.00 11.89 -10.24
C LYS A 228 -15.82 11.45 -11.46
N VAL A 229 -15.96 10.15 -11.70
CA VAL A 229 -16.69 9.63 -12.87
C VAL A 229 -18.19 9.61 -12.55
N ASP A 230 -18.97 10.29 -13.40
CA ASP A 230 -20.43 10.20 -13.43
C ASP A 230 -20.82 9.43 -14.70
N LEU A 231 -21.32 8.21 -14.51
CA LEU A 231 -21.73 7.34 -15.63
C LEU A 231 -23.14 7.65 -16.14
N ASP A 232 -23.90 8.51 -15.48
CA ASP A 232 -25.29 8.82 -15.85
C ASP A 232 -25.39 10.08 -16.72
N THR A 233 -24.37 10.93 -16.70
CA THR A 233 -24.34 12.19 -17.44
C THR A 233 -23.32 12.12 -18.57
N PRO A 234 -23.69 12.46 -19.82
CA PRO A 234 -22.73 12.56 -20.91
C PRO A 234 -21.63 13.59 -20.63
N GLY A 235 -20.38 13.20 -20.85
CA GLY A 235 -19.21 14.02 -20.53
C GLY A 235 -17.91 13.21 -20.56
N GLU A 236 -16.79 13.89 -20.34
CA GLU A 236 -15.48 13.26 -20.17
C GLU A 236 -15.07 13.34 -18.70
N TYR A 237 -14.67 12.20 -18.14
CA TYR A 237 -14.34 12.07 -16.73
C TYR A 237 -12.96 11.43 -16.56
N THR A 238 -12.14 12.02 -15.70
CA THR A 238 -10.81 11.51 -15.40
C THR A 238 -10.88 10.36 -14.39
N VAL A 239 -10.19 9.28 -14.69
CA VAL A 239 -9.87 8.17 -13.78
C VAL A 239 -8.37 8.15 -13.54
N VAL A 240 -7.96 7.89 -12.31
CA VAL A 240 -6.54 7.77 -11.95
C VAL A 240 -6.23 6.31 -11.63
N TYR A 241 -5.20 5.79 -12.28
CA TYR A 241 -4.66 4.45 -12.05
C TYR A 241 -3.36 4.57 -11.29
N THR A 242 -3.18 3.74 -10.26
CA THR A 242 -1.96 3.71 -9.45
C THR A 242 -1.51 2.28 -9.24
N ALA A 243 -0.22 2.04 -9.45
CA ALA A 243 0.43 0.78 -9.17
C ALA A 243 1.60 1.05 -8.23
N THR A 244 1.79 0.19 -7.24
CA THR A 244 2.89 0.30 -6.27
C THR A 244 3.48 -1.08 -6.07
N ASP A 245 4.79 -1.19 -6.25
CA ASP A 245 5.52 -2.45 -6.08
C ASP A 245 5.71 -2.79 -4.58
N SER A 246 6.39 -3.90 -4.30
CA SER A 246 6.67 -4.35 -2.92
C SER A 246 7.70 -3.48 -2.19
N MET A 247 8.48 -2.69 -2.92
CA MET A 247 9.52 -1.77 -2.44
C MET A 247 9.01 -0.34 -2.23
N GLY A 248 7.77 -0.05 -2.61
CA GLY A 248 7.11 1.25 -2.50
C GLY A 248 7.34 2.20 -3.68
N ASN A 249 7.97 1.74 -4.77
CA ASN A 249 8.05 2.50 -6.00
C ASN A 249 6.66 2.54 -6.67
N MET A 250 6.33 3.66 -7.32
CA MET A 250 4.96 3.95 -7.76
C MET A 250 4.92 4.55 -9.15
N ASP A 251 3.95 4.12 -9.95
CA ASP A 251 3.53 4.78 -11.19
C ASP A 251 2.07 5.22 -11.11
N LEU A 252 1.78 6.33 -11.79
CA LEU A 252 0.48 6.97 -11.82
C LEU A 252 0.14 7.36 -13.25
N LYS A 253 -1.02 6.90 -13.73
CA LYS A 253 -1.56 7.26 -15.03
C LYS A 253 -2.97 7.80 -14.91
N GLU A 254 -3.32 8.72 -15.80
CA GLU A 254 -4.68 9.20 -15.99
C GLU A 254 -5.28 8.54 -17.23
N GLY A 255 -6.56 8.18 -17.16
CA GLY A 255 -7.38 7.79 -18.29
C GLY A 255 -8.67 8.61 -18.35
N THR A 256 -9.27 8.67 -19.53
CA THR A 256 -10.49 9.42 -19.81
C THR A 256 -11.66 8.48 -20.07
N ILE A 257 -12.74 8.65 -19.33
CA ILE A 257 -14.00 7.95 -19.53
C ILE A 257 -14.97 8.90 -20.23
N THR A 258 -15.23 8.65 -21.50
CA THR A 258 -16.19 9.40 -22.30
C THR A 258 -17.56 8.74 -22.18
N VAL A 259 -18.46 9.38 -21.45
CA VAL A 259 -19.85 8.97 -21.34
C VAL A 259 -20.63 9.66 -22.45
N ILE A 260 -21.29 8.87 -23.29
CA ILE A 260 -22.10 9.36 -24.41
C ILE A 260 -23.58 9.08 -24.16
N GLN A 261 -24.45 9.93 -24.70
CA GLN A 261 -25.89 9.72 -24.61
C GLN A 261 -26.31 8.57 -25.52
N GLN A 262 -27.09 7.63 -24.98
CA GLN A 262 -27.78 6.63 -25.79
C GLN A 262 -29.03 7.27 -26.40
N GLU A 263 -29.06 7.44 -27.72
CA GLU A 263 -30.16 8.11 -28.45
C GLU A 263 -31.34 7.19 -28.82
N TYR A 264 -31.18 5.88 -28.62
CA TYR A 264 -32.13 4.84 -29.00
C TYR A 264 -32.02 3.61 -28.09
N THR A 265 -33.16 2.97 -27.84
CA THR A 265 -33.27 1.66 -27.19
C THR A 265 -33.75 0.59 -28.18
N GLU A 266 -33.53 -0.69 -27.86
CA GLU A 266 -34.05 -1.79 -28.69
C GLU A 266 -35.58 -1.74 -28.78
N GLU A 267 -36.25 -1.42 -27.67
CA GLU A 267 -37.71 -1.26 -27.63
C GLU A 267 -38.19 -0.14 -28.57
N GLU A 268 -37.49 0.98 -28.65
CA GLU A 268 -37.82 2.08 -29.56
C GLU A 268 -37.60 1.70 -31.03
N VAL A 269 -36.48 1.03 -31.34
CA VAL A 269 -36.20 0.52 -32.69
C VAL A 269 -37.28 -0.47 -33.13
N PHE A 270 -37.67 -1.38 -32.26
CA PHE A 270 -38.73 -2.34 -32.55
C PHE A 270 -40.12 -1.70 -32.64
N ALA A 271 -40.40 -0.65 -31.87
CA ALA A 271 -41.63 0.12 -32.03
C ALA A 271 -41.70 0.78 -33.41
N LEU A 272 -40.60 1.39 -33.89
CA LEU A 272 -40.53 1.96 -35.24
C LEU A 272 -40.68 0.87 -36.33
N ALA A 273 -40.09 -0.30 -36.13
CA ALA A 273 -40.25 -1.43 -37.04
C ALA A 273 -41.70 -1.93 -37.07
N ASP A 274 -42.35 -2.05 -35.92
CA ASP A 274 -43.76 -2.46 -35.80
C ASP A 274 -44.71 -1.47 -36.50
N GLU A 275 -44.45 -0.16 -36.38
CA GLU A 275 -45.20 0.89 -37.09
C GLU A 275 -45.13 0.70 -38.60
N VAL A 276 -43.92 0.42 -39.13
CA VAL A 276 -43.73 0.14 -40.56
C VAL A 276 -44.47 -1.13 -40.96
N LEU A 277 -44.28 -2.23 -40.23
CA LEU A 277 -44.89 -3.52 -40.54
C LEU A 277 -46.42 -3.44 -40.57
N ALA A 278 -47.03 -2.67 -39.67
CA ALA A 278 -48.48 -2.45 -39.65
C ALA A 278 -49.02 -1.82 -40.96
N GLU A 279 -48.17 -1.11 -41.71
CA GLU A 279 -48.54 -0.51 -43.01
C GLU A 279 -48.33 -1.46 -44.19
N ILE A 280 -47.34 -2.36 -44.12
CA ILE A 280 -46.86 -3.12 -45.28
C ILE A 280 -47.23 -4.60 -45.29
N ILE A 281 -47.62 -5.17 -44.14
CA ILE A 281 -47.98 -6.60 -44.05
C ILE A 281 -49.35 -6.83 -43.41
N THR A 282 -49.92 -8.01 -43.67
CA THR A 282 -51.15 -8.51 -43.02
C THR A 282 -50.94 -9.94 -42.50
N ASP A 283 -51.80 -10.37 -41.58
CA ASP A 283 -51.67 -11.68 -40.92
C ASP A 283 -51.79 -12.87 -41.88
N ASP A 284 -52.51 -12.71 -42.99
CA ASP A 284 -52.73 -13.74 -44.01
C ASP A 284 -51.60 -13.86 -45.04
N MET A 285 -50.62 -12.94 -45.04
CA MET A 285 -49.47 -13.01 -45.93
C MET A 285 -48.55 -14.20 -45.60
N SER A 286 -48.04 -14.86 -46.63
CA SER A 286 -46.98 -15.86 -46.48
C SER A 286 -45.67 -15.20 -45.98
N ALA A 287 -44.74 -15.99 -45.43
CA ALA A 287 -43.42 -15.48 -45.05
C ALA A 287 -42.69 -14.83 -46.24
N TYR A 288 -42.81 -15.42 -47.44
CA TYR A 288 -42.27 -14.86 -48.68
C TYR A 288 -42.89 -13.50 -49.03
N ASP A 289 -44.22 -13.38 -48.96
CA ASP A 289 -44.90 -12.11 -49.27
C ASP A 289 -44.56 -11.01 -48.27
N LYS A 290 -44.45 -11.37 -46.97
CA LYS A 290 -43.98 -10.44 -45.93
C LYS A 290 -42.54 -9.99 -46.19
N ALA A 291 -41.64 -10.92 -46.48
CA ALA A 291 -40.25 -10.61 -46.82
C ALA A 291 -40.16 -9.70 -48.07
N HIS A 292 -40.96 -9.98 -49.09
CA HIS A 292 -41.00 -9.17 -50.31
C HIS A 292 -41.53 -7.76 -50.04
N ALA A 293 -42.57 -7.62 -49.22
CA ALA A 293 -43.09 -6.31 -48.81
C ALA A 293 -42.03 -5.49 -48.06
N ILE A 294 -41.30 -6.14 -47.14
CA ILE A 294 -40.17 -5.52 -46.42
C ILE A 294 -39.09 -5.09 -47.41
N TYR A 295 -38.67 -5.97 -48.32
CA TYR A 295 -37.65 -5.67 -49.33
C TYR A 295 -38.00 -4.43 -50.16
N VAL A 296 -39.23 -4.38 -50.67
CA VAL A 296 -39.72 -3.26 -51.47
C VAL A 296 -39.78 -1.97 -50.64
N TRP A 297 -40.26 -2.07 -49.40
CA TRP A 297 -40.36 -0.91 -48.53
C TRP A 297 -38.98 -0.34 -48.19
N VAL A 298 -38.00 -1.18 -47.84
CA VAL A 298 -36.63 -0.73 -47.51
C VAL A 298 -36.00 -0.03 -48.71
N GLN A 299 -36.09 -0.61 -49.91
CA GLN A 299 -35.55 0.01 -51.13
C GLN A 299 -36.25 1.30 -51.54
N GLY A 300 -37.53 1.47 -51.18
CA GLY A 300 -38.32 2.63 -51.55
C GLY A 300 -38.28 3.78 -50.54
N ASN A 301 -37.94 3.51 -49.28
CA ASN A 301 -38.11 4.47 -48.18
C ASN A 301 -36.80 4.86 -47.49
N ILE A 302 -35.67 4.25 -47.83
CA ILE A 302 -34.35 4.66 -47.34
C ILE A 302 -33.57 5.28 -48.50
N GLY A 303 -32.98 6.46 -48.28
CA GLY A 303 -32.05 7.09 -49.22
C GLY A 303 -30.62 6.60 -48.98
N TYR A 304 -29.90 6.23 -50.04
CA TYR A 304 -28.49 5.82 -49.89
C TYR A 304 -27.58 7.04 -49.64
N SER A 305 -26.83 7.02 -48.53
CA SER A 305 -25.84 8.03 -48.14
C SER A 305 -24.75 7.39 -47.28
N GLU A 306 -23.55 7.97 -47.22
CA GLU A 306 -22.51 7.51 -46.27
C GLU A 306 -23.00 7.61 -44.82
N SER A 307 -22.64 6.63 -43.99
CA SER A 307 -22.93 6.60 -42.55
C SER A 307 -21.69 6.22 -41.75
N GLU A 308 -21.70 6.54 -40.46
CA GLU A 308 -20.67 6.13 -39.49
C GLU A 308 -21.21 5.04 -38.53
N ASP A 309 -22.33 4.40 -38.86
CA ASP A 309 -23.09 3.55 -37.93
C ASP A 309 -22.57 2.11 -37.85
N SER A 310 -21.40 1.84 -38.45
CA SER A 310 -20.79 0.52 -38.49
C SER A 310 -20.53 -0.03 -37.09
N GLY A 311 -20.96 -1.27 -36.83
CA GLY A 311 -20.69 -1.99 -35.58
C GLY A 311 -21.79 -1.90 -34.51
N ASP A 312 -22.79 -1.03 -34.68
CA ASP A 312 -24.00 -1.00 -33.85
C ASP A 312 -25.25 -1.10 -34.74
N TRP A 313 -25.79 -2.32 -34.89
CA TRP A 313 -26.93 -2.54 -35.77
C TRP A 313 -28.22 -1.86 -35.24
N LEU A 314 -28.35 -1.61 -33.93
CA LEU A 314 -29.50 -0.89 -33.39
C LEU A 314 -29.46 0.57 -33.80
N LYS A 315 -28.26 1.20 -33.80
CA LYS A 315 -28.07 2.54 -34.37
C LYS A 315 -28.47 2.59 -35.83
N GLY A 316 -27.89 1.68 -36.62
CA GLY A 316 -28.12 1.63 -38.06
C GLY A 316 -29.60 1.45 -38.40
N ALA A 317 -30.30 0.61 -37.63
CA ALA A 317 -31.74 0.41 -37.74
C ALA A 317 -32.54 1.64 -37.31
N TYR A 318 -32.19 2.27 -36.18
CA TYR A 318 -32.83 3.50 -35.70
C TYR A 318 -32.74 4.62 -36.74
N ASP A 319 -31.55 4.90 -37.26
CA ASP A 319 -31.33 5.96 -38.24
C ASP A 319 -32.02 5.65 -39.56
N GLY A 320 -31.97 4.42 -40.05
CA GLY A 320 -32.68 4.03 -41.27
C GLY A 320 -34.20 4.08 -41.14
N LEU A 321 -34.76 3.68 -39.99
CA LEU A 321 -36.20 3.73 -39.71
C LEU A 321 -36.68 5.16 -39.45
N LYS A 322 -35.95 5.95 -38.66
CA LYS A 322 -36.37 7.28 -38.22
C LYS A 322 -36.00 8.38 -39.22
N ASN A 323 -34.75 8.38 -39.67
CA ASN A 323 -34.17 9.45 -40.50
C ASN A 323 -34.24 9.15 -42.01
N ARG A 324 -34.59 7.90 -42.39
CA ARG A 324 -34.83 7.48 -43.78
C ARG A 324 -33.60 7.62 -44.69
N HIS A 325 -32.40 7.45 -44.15
CA HIS A 325 -31.16 7.43 -44.93
C HIS A 325 -30.11 6.50 -44.33
N GLY A 326 -29.07 6.16 -45.10
CA GLY A 326 -27.94 5.36 -44.65
C GLY A 326 -27.21 4.61 -45.76
N ASP A 327 -26.17 3.86 -45.42
CA ASP A 327 -25.41 3.03 -46.36
C ASP A 327 -25.80 1.54 -46.26
N CYS A 328 -25.04 0.64 -46.89
CA CYS A 328 -25.31 -0.80 -46.86
C CYS A 328 -25.57 -1.36 -45.45
N TYR A 329 -24.91 -0.85 -44.42
CA TYR A 329 -25.07 -1.29 -43.03
C TYR A 329 -26.45 -0.89 -42.48
N ASN A 330 -26.92 0.34 -42.74
CA ASN A 330 -28.27 0.75 -42.34
C ASN A 330 -29.35 -0.05 -43.07
N TYR A 331 -29.17 -0.35 -44.37
CA TYR A 331 -30.14 -1.15 -45.14
C TYR A 331 -30.25 -2.57 -44.57
N PHE A 332 -29.12 -3.18 -44.25
CA PHE A 332 -29.04 -4.46 -43.55
C PHE A 332 -29.72 -4.38 -42.17
N ALA A 333 -29.38 -3.37 -41.36
CA ALA A 333 -29.88 -3.23 -40.00
C ALA A 333 -31.40 -3.00 -39.93
N VAL A 334 -31.95 -2.16 -40.80
CA VAL A 334 -33.41 -1.97 -40.92
C VAL A 334 -34.09 -3.25 -41.38
N SER A 335 -33.50 -3.95 -42.35
CA SER A 335 -34.03 -5.23 -42.82
C SER A 335 -34.07 -6.26 -41.70
N LYS A 336 -32.98 -6.39 -40.92
CA LYS A 336 -32.90 -7.25 -39.74
C LYS A 336 -34.01 -6.95 -38.74
N ALA A 337 -34.22 -5.68 -38.39
CA ALA A 337 -35.27 -5.27 -37.45
C ALA A 337 -36.67 -5.66 -37.97
N LEU A 338 -36.99 -5.33 -39.23
CA LEU A 338 -38.29 -5.62 -39.83
C LEU A 338 -38.54 -7.12 -39.99
N LEU A 339 -37.55 -7.89 -40.47
CA LEU A 339 -37.65 -9.34 -40.65
C LEU A 339 -37.86 -10.04 -39.29
N THR A 340 -37.09 -9.65 -38.28
CA THR A 340 -37.19 -10.18 -36.91
C THR A 340 -38.57 -9.91 -36.33
N ARG A 341 -39.07 -8.67 -36.43
CA ARG A 341 -40.40 -8.28 -35.93
C ARG A 341 -41.54 -8.91 -36.73
N ALA A 342 -41.34 -9.22 -38.01
CA ALA A 342 -42.28 -9.96 -38.84
C ALA A 342 -42.27 -11.49 -38.57
N GLY A 343 -41.38 -11.98 -37.70
CA GLY A 343 -41.24 -13.40 -37.38
C GLY A 343 -40.60 -14.23 -38.49
N ILE A 344 -39.80 -13.61 -39.36
CA ILE A 344 -39.08 -14.27 -40.45
C ILE A 344 -37.67 -14.60 -39.95
N PRO A 345 -37.28 -15.89 -39.90
CA PRO A 345 -35.90 -16.28 -39.61
C PRO A 345 -34.93 -15.54 -40.53
N ASN A 346 -34.00 -14.82 -39.94
CA ASN A 346 -33.00 -14.05 -40.66
C ASN A 346 -31.68 -14.07 -39.89
N GLU A 347 -30.58 -14.06 -40.63
CA GLU A 347 -29.24 -14.00 -40.07
C GLU A 347 -28.38 -13.00 -40.84
N ASP A 348 -27.31 -12.58 -40.18
CA ASP A 348 -26.38 -11.60 -40.69
C ASP A 348 -25.35 -12.28 -41.60
N ILE A 349 -24.93 -11.58 -42.64
CA ILE A 349 -23.80 -11.99 -43.47
C ILE A 349 -23.04 -10.77 -43.97
N GLU A 350 -21.72 -10.89 -43.93
CA GLU A 350 -20.79 -9.86 -44.35
C GLU A 350 -19.93 -10.38 -45.50
N ILE A 351 -19.57 -9.47 -46.40
CA ILE A 351 -18.53 -9.70 -47.38
C ILE A 351 -17.20 -10.02 -46.68
N ILE A 352 -16.29 -10.76 -47.32
CA ILE A 352 -14.92 -10.87 -46.79
C ILE A 352 -14.31 -9.46 -46.74
N PRO A 353 -14.05 -8.91 -45.55
CA PRO A 353 -13.69 -7.51 -45.44
C PRO A 353 -12.28 -7.30 -46.00
N THR A 354 -12.09 -6.18 -46.69
CA THR A 354 -10.77 -5.69 -47.11
C THR A 354 -10.62 -4.25 -46.67
N ALA A 355 -9.41 -3.69 -46.71
CA ALA A 355 -9.16 -2.31 -46.29
C ALA A 355 -10.03 -1.25 -46.99
N THR A 356 -10.67 -1.57 -48.12
CA THR A 356 -11.48 -0.64 -48.91
C THR A 356 -12.86 -1.19 -49.26
N ARG A 357 -13.27 -2.35 -48.73
CA ARG A 357 -14.53 -2.99 -49.12
C ARG A 357 -15.20 -3.65 -47.94
N HIS A 358 -16.40 -3.16 -47.67
CA HIS A 358 -17.35 -3.66 -46.69
C HIS A 358 -18.73 -3.68 -47.34
N HIS A 359 -19.52 -4.69 -47.01
CA HIS A 359 -20.90 -4.84 -47.48
C HIS A 359 -21.59 -5.83 -46.57
N TYR A 360 -22.76 -5.46 -46.08
CA TYR A 360 -23.58 -6.26 -45.17
C TYR A 360 -24.94 -6.50 -45.84
N TRP A 361 -25.47 -7.70 -45.67
CA TRP A 361 -26.82 -8.04 -46.08
C TRP A 361 -27.37 -9.16 -45.19
N ASN A 362 -28.60 -9.59 -45.43
CA ASN A 362 -29.25 -10.64 -44.65
C ASN A 362 -29.36 -11.93 -45.46
N VAL A 363 -29.45 -13.06 -44.77
CA VAL A 363 -30.08 -14.27 -45.32
C VAL A 363 -31.41 -14.48 -44.61
N ILE A 364 -32.39 -15.03 -45.31
CA ILE A 364 -33.73 -15.31 -44.77
C ILE A 364 -34.18 -16.71 -45.15
N ASP A 365 -35.04 -17.31 -44.31
CA ASP A 365 -35.73 -18.57 -44.63
C ASP A 365 -37.26 -18.37 -44.54
N CYS A 366 -37.93 -18.48 -45.68
CA CYS A 366 -39.39 -18.42 -45.76
C CYS A 366 -40.05 -19.81 -45.85
N GLY A 367 -39.31 -20.88 -45.54
CA GLY A 367 -39.78 -22.27 -45.51
C GLY A 367 -39.18 -23.18 -46.59
N GLU A 368 -38.29 -22.66 -47.45
CA GLU A 368 -37.63 -23.40 -48.55
C GLU A 368 -36.09 -23.43 -48.40
N GLY A 369 -35.62 -23.15 -47.18
CA GLY A 369 -34.21 -23.00 -46.84
C GLY A 369 -33.69 -21.59 -47.06
N TRP A 370 -32.47 -21.33 -46.59
CA TRP A 370 -31.84 -20.03 -46.63
C TRP A 370 -31.74 -19.47 -48.06
N ARG A 371 -32.01 -18.17 -48.19
CA ARG A 371 -31.87 -17.36 -49.40
C ARG A 371 -31.26 -16.01 -49.05
N HIS A 372 -30.52 -15.44 -49.99
CA HIS A 372 -29.94 -14.10 -49.83
C HIS A 372 -31.01 -13.01 -49.94
N PHE A 373 -30.87 -12.00 -49.08
CA PHE A 373 -31.70 -10.81 -48.98
C PHE A 373 -30.81 -9.58 -48.84
N ASP A 374 -30.51 -8.93 -49.96
CA ASP A 374 -29.76 -7.68 -50.04
C ASP A 374 -30.66 -6.54 -50.55
N THR A 375 -31.11 -5.70 -49.62
CA THR A 375 -31.90 -4.51 -49.93
C THR A 375 -31.06 -3.34 -50.42
N THR A 376 -29.73 -3.40 -50.35
CA THR A 376 -28.87 -2.28 -50.72
C THR A 376 -29.01 -1.95 -52.20
N PRO A 377 -29.37 -0.69 -52.56
CA PRO A 377 -29.60 -0.33 -53.94
C PRO A 377 -28.29 -0.38 -54.72
N ARG A 378 -28.30 -1.12 -55.84
CA ARG A 378 -27.19 -1.13 -56.81
C ARG A 378 -27.43 -0.08 -57.91
N LEU A 379 -26.32 0.38 -58.51
CA LEU A 379 -26.34 1.21 -59.72
C LEU A 379 -26.95 0.43 -60.89
N ASP A 380 -26.60 -0.85 -61.00
CA ASP A 380 -27.27 -1.78 -61.89
C ASP A 380 -28.67 -2.10 -61.36
N LYS A 381 -29.70 -1.63 -62.07
CA LYS A 381 -31.11 -1.85 -61.72
C LYS A 381 -31.63 -3.23 -62.12
N SER A 382 -30.84 -4.03 -62.85
CA SER A 382 -31.19 -5.40 -63.23
C SER A 382 -31.01 -6.39 -62.09
N PHE A 383 -30.10 -6.11 -61.15
CA PHE A 383 -29.93 -6.91 -59.93
C PHE A 383 -31.12 -6.75 -58.99
N LYS A 384 -31.64 -7.87 -58.51
CA LYS A 384 -32.67 -7.96 -57.48
C LYS A 384 -32.13 -8.85 -56.38
N GLY A 385 -31.65 -8.25 -55.30
CA GLY A 385 -31.11 -8.97 -54.14
C GLY A 385 -32.18 -9.66 -53.29
N PHE A 386 -33.33 -10.02 -53.85
CA PHE A 386 -34.44 -10.58 -53.08
C PHE A 386 -34.57 -12.08 -53.31
N TYR A 387 -34.49 -12.84 -52.22
CA TYR A 387 -34.74 -14.28 -52.15
C TYR A 387 -33.93 -15.11 -53.15
N LEU A 388 -32.66 -14.72 -53.34
CA LEU A 388 -31.74 -15.39 -54.27
C LEU A 388 -31.16 -16.66 -53.65
N THR A 389 -30.97 -17.69 -54.46
CA THR A 389 -30.11 -18.82 -54.09
C THR A 389 -28.65 -18.37 -54.02
N ASP A 390 -27.82 -19.14 -53.31
CA ASP A 390 -26.38 -18.89 -53.24
C ASP A 390 -25.72 -18.95 -54.63
N GLU A 391 -26.14 -19.88 -55.50
CA GLU A 391 -25.64 -19.97 -56.88
C GLU A 391 -25.95 -18.70 -57.71
N GLU A 392 -27.17 -18.18 -57.61
CA GLU A 392 -27.58 -16.95 -58.29
C GLU A 392 -26.80 -15.72 -57.80
N LEU A 393 -26.65 -15.57 -56.48
CA LEU A 393 -25.88 -14.46 -55.92
C LEU A 393 -24.40 -14.56 -56.29
N MET A 394 -23.79 -15.75 -56.22
CA MET A 394 -22.39 -15.93 -56.58
C MET A 394 -22.14 -15.67 -58.06
N THR A 395 -23.05 -16.09 -58.94
CA THR A 395 -22.98 -15.77 -60.38
C THR A 395 -22.97 -14.26 -60.61
N TYR A 396 -23.83 -13.52 -59.91
CA TYR A 396 -23.83 -12.05 -59.96
C TYR A 396 -22.52 -11.48 -59.39
N SER A 397 -22.11 -11.96 -58.21
CA SER A 397 -20.91 -11.53 -57.50
C SER A 397 -19.66 -11.62 -58.37
N ASP A 398 -19.45 -12.77 -59.04
CA ASP A 398 -18.29 -13.02 -59.91
C ASP A 398 -18.24 -12.09 -61.12
N ALA A 399 -19.41 -11.72 -61.67
CA ALA A 399 -19.51 -10.73 -62.74
C ALA A 399 -19.28 -9.28 -62.26
N HIS A 400 -19.33 -9.03 -60.95
CA HIS A 400 -19.31 -7.70 -60.34
C HIS A 400 -18.20 -7.58 -59.28
N TYR A 401 -16.97 -7.97 -59.64
CA TYR A 401 -15.78 -7.84 -58.81
C TYR A 401 -15.90 -8.54 -57.45
N HIS A 402 -16.55 -9.71 -57.41
CA HIS A 402 -16.83 -10.48 -56.20
C HIS A 402 -17.59 -9.69 -55.13
N SER A 403 -18.56 -8.87 -55.53
CA SER A 403 -19.30 -7.92 -54.67
C SER A 403 -20.01 -8.52 -53.46
N HIS A 404 -20.13 -9.84 -53.38
CA HIS A 404 -20.79 -10.57 -52.29
C HIS A 404 -20.02 -11.83 -51.88
N ASN A 405 -18.71 -11.93 -52.11
CA ASN A 405 -17.98 -13.08 -51.58
C ASN A 405 -18.02 -13.07 -50.04
N TYR A 406 -18.20 -14.22 -49.42
CA TYR A 406 -18.25 -14.34 -47.96
C TYR A 406 -17.49 -15.59 -47.54
N ASP A 407 -17.10 -15.63 -46.27
CA ASP A 407 -16.42 -16.79 -45.70
C ASP A 407 -17.44 -17.90 -45.40
N ARG A 408 -17.35 -19.01 -46.15
CA ARG A 408 -18.27 -20.15 -46.04
C ARG A 408 -17.98 -21.06 -44.84
N GLU A 409 -16.83 -20.88 -44.16
CA GLU A 409 -16.53 -21.55 -42.90
C GLU A 409 -17.22 -20.83 -41.73
N ILE A 410 -17.38 -19.51 -41.83
CA ILE A 410 -18.09 -18.68 -40.85
C ILE A 410 -19.60 -18.73 -41.09
N TYR A 411 -20.04 -18.48 -42.33
CA TYR A 411 -21.46 -18.44 -42.70
C TYR A 411 -21.87 -19.73 -43.40
N THR A 412 -22.38 -20.67 -42.61
CA THR A 412 -22.61 -22.06 -43.05
C THR A 412 -24.01 -22.33 -43.62
N TYR A 413 -24.83 -21.30 -43.79
CA TYR A 413 -26.25 -21.38 -44.19
C TYR A 413 -26.54 -22.18 -45.47
N PHE A 414 -25.55 -22.28 -46.37
CA PHE A 414 -25.69 -22.91 -47.69
C PHE A 414 -24.84 -24.19 -47.84
N ASN A 415 -24.18 -24.65 -46.78
CA ASN A 415 -23.26 -25.79 -46.84
C ASN A 415 -23.98 -27.15 -46.94
N ASP A 416 -25.25 -27.23 -46.54
CA ASP A 416 -26.03 -28.48 -46.49
C ASP A 416 -26.38 -29.09 -47.86
N ASN A 417 -26.08 -28.40 -48.97
CA ASN A 417 -26.29 -28.91 -50.34
C ASN A 417 -25.04 -29.57 -50.97
N GLN A 418 -23.94 -29.73 -50.23
CA GLN A 418 -22.69 -30.31 -50.77
C GLN A 418 -22.56 -31.84 -50.54
N GLU A 419 -23.49 -32.48 -49.82
CA GLU A 419 -23.58 -33.94 -49.70
C GLU A 419 -24.86 -34.48 -50.35
N GLN A 420 -24.90 -34.54 -51.68
CA GLN A 420 -25.79 -35.45 -52.40
C GLN A 420 -25.24 -35.89 -53.76
#